data_AF-A0A838B3S8-F1
#
_entry.id   AF-A0A838B3S8-F1
#
_cell.length_a   1.000
_cell.length_b   1.000
_cell.length_c   1.000
_cell.angle_alpha   90.00
_cell.angle_beta   90.00
_cell.angle_gamma   90.00
#
_symmetry.space_group_name_H-M   'P 1'
#
loop_
_entity.id
_entity.type
_entity.pdbx_description
1 polymer ?
#
loop_
_entity_poly.entity_id
_entity_poly.type
_entity_poly.pdbx_seq_one_letter_code
_entity_poly.pdbx_strand_id
1 'polypeptide(L)' 'MAASMQNIGNLPPASRHSRRLEELRESAAEIRKRHVDGKISALEAAKELDSLTKKYSNFLERLLDI' A
#
# COMPACT_ATOMS: atom_id res chain seq x y z
N MET A 1 -8.86 15.93 34.79
CA MET A 1 -9.66 14.90 34.10
C MET A 1 -9.08 14.72 32.71
N ALA A 2 -8.44 13.58 32.46
CA ALA A 2 -7.89 13.23 31.16
C ALA A 2 -9.04 12.89 30.22
N ALA A 3 -9.23 13.69 29.17
CA ALA A 3 -10.17 13.39 28.09
C ALA A 3 -9.39 13.20 26.79
N SER A 4 -9.03 11.94 26.58
CA SER A 4 -9.04 11.24 25.30
C SER A 4 -8.45 11.95 24.08
N MET A 5 -7.24 11.52 23.76
CA MET A 5 -6.68 11.44 22.40
C MET A 5 -7.62 10.60 21.51
N GLN A 6 -8.70 11.19 20.99
CA GLN A 6 -9.62 10.52 20.07
C GLN A 6 -10.17 11.53 19.08
N ASN A 7 -9.43 11.82 18.01
CA ASN A 7 -10.04 11.95 16.68
C ASN A 7 -8.97 12.00 15.57
N ILE A 8 -8.25 10.90 15.35
CA ILE A 8 -7.71 10.59 14.01
C ILE A 8 -8.71 9.62 13.36
N GLY A 9 -9.99 10.03 13.30
CA GLY A 9 -11.10 9.17 12.90
C GLY A 9 -11.94 9.75 11.76
N ASN A 10 -11.45 10.79 11.08
CA ASN A 10 -12.20 11.46 10.02
C ASN A 10 -11.46 11.41 8.68
N LEU A 11 -11.29 10.21 8.13
CA LEU A 11 -11.16 10.05 6.68
C LEU A 11 -12.51 9.53 6.15
N PRO A 12 -13.14 10.26 5.20
CA PRO A 12 -14.46 9.91 4.66
C PRO A 12 -14.42 8.55 3.93
N PRO A 13 -15.57 7.93 3.62
CA PRO A 13 -15.61 6.59 3.04
C PRO A 13 -15.10 6.59 1.60
N ALA A 14 -13.77 6.48 1.41
CA ALA A 14 -13.18 6.19 0.11
C ALA A 14 -13.18 4.66 -0.15
N SER A 15 -14.33 4.00 0.03
CA SER A 15 -14.45 2.54 0.19
C SER A 15 -13.94 1.67 -0.98
N ARG A 16 -13.63 2.23 -2.15
CA ARG A 16 -12.97 1.49 -3.25
C ARG A 16 -11.52 1.90 -3.49
N HIS A 17 -11.20 3.18 -3.35
CA HIS A 17 -9.84 3.67 -3.53
C HIS A 17 -8.97 3.35 -2.31
N SER A 18 -9.47 3.52 -1.08
CA SER A 18 -8.77 3.10 0.13
C SER A 18 -8.54 1.60 0.19
N ARG A 19 -9.51 0.78 -0.26
CA ARG A 19 -9.33 -0.68 -0.31
C ARG A 19 -8.22 -1.08 -1.28
N ARG A 20 -8.19 -0.52 -2.49
CA ARG A 20 -7.11 -0.78 -3.46
C ARG A 20 -5.74 -0.28 -2.99
N LEU A 21 -5.70 0.84 -2.25
CA LEU A 21 -4.48 1.33 -1.59
C LEU A 21 -4.00 0.39 -0.48
N GLU A 22 -4.94 -0.16 0.30
CA GLU A 22 -4.64 -1.13 1.35
C GLU A 22 -4.11 -2.43 0.73
N GLU A 23 -4.76 -2.95 -0.31
CA GLU A 23 -4.30 -4.13 -1.07
C GLU A 23 -2.89 -3.92 -1.68
N LEU A 24 -2.62 -2.71 -2.22
CA LEU A 24 -1.30 -2.33 -2.71
C LEU A 24 -0.26 -2.36 -1.57
N ARG A 25 -0.62 -1.78 -0.42
CA ARG A 25 0.26 -1.71 0.75
C ARG A 25 0.55 -3.11 1.31
N GLU A 26 -0.46 -3.96 1.43
CA GLU A 26 -0.31 -5.35 1.87
C GLU A 26 0.57 -6.14 0.90
N SER A 27 0.31 -6.06 -0.41
CA SER A 27 1.13 -6.73 -1.43
C SER A 27 2.60 -6.30 -1.37
N ALA A 28 2.86 -5.00 -1.22
CA ALA A 28 4.21 -4.46 -1.09
C ALA A 28 4.88 -4.90 0.22
N ALA A 29 4.11 -5.01 1.31
CA ALA A 29 4.60 -5.51 2.60
C ALA A 29 4.92 -7.00 2.54
N GLU A 30 4.14 -7.81 1.83
CA GLU A 30 4.41 -9.23 1.60
C GLU A 30 5.67 -9.46 0.78
N ILE A 31 5.90 -8.67 -0.29
CA ILE A 31 7.14 -8.75 -1.08
C ILE A 31 8.34 -8.40 -0.19
N ARG A 32 8.26 -7.32 0.60
CA ARG A 32 9.32 -6.95 1.55
C ARG A 32 9.54 -8.03 2.60
N LYS A 33 8.47 -8.64 3.13
CA LYS A 33 8.56 -9.73 4.10
C LYS A 33 9.24 -10.95 3.49
N ARG A 34 8.87 -11.36 2.27
CA ARG A 34 9.53 -12.46 1.54
C ARG A 34 11.01 -12.18 1.30
N HIS A 35 11.38 -10.93 1.02
CA HIS A 35 12.78 -10.52 0.88
C HIS A 35 13.55 -10.60 2.20
N VAL A 36 12.97 -10.07 3.30
CA VAL A 36 13.57 -10.14 4.64
C VAL A 36 13.72 -11.57 5.13
N ASP A 37 12.75 -12.43 4.80
CA ASP A 37 12.77 -13.87 5.11
C ASP A 37 13.75 -14.67 4.22
N GLY A 38 14.43 -14.00 3.26
CA GLY A 38 15.37 -14.64 2.34
C GLY A 38 14.71 -15.55 1.30
N LYS A 39 13.38 -15.49 1.16
CA LYS A 39 12.62 -16.32 0.19
C LYS A 39 12.76 -15.84 -1.25
N ILE A 40 13.05 -14.56 -1.45
CA ILE A 40 13.27 -13.95 -2.76
C ILE A 40 14.49 -13.04 -2.71
N SER A 41 15.23 -12.96 -3.81
CA SER A 41 16.39 -12.07 -3.92
C SER A 41 15.98 -10.61 -4.02
N ALA A 42 16.86 -9.66 -3.70
CA ALA A 42 16.61 -8.23 -3.86
C ALA A 42 16.16 -7.86 -5.30
N LEU A 43 16.72 -8.54 -6.31
CA LEU A 43 16.35 -8.36 -7.71
C LEU A 43 14.92 -8.85 -8.00
N GLU A 44 14.50 -9.95 -7.40
CA GLU A 44 13.13 -10.47 -7.55
C GLU A 44 12.13 -9.58 -6.81
N ALA A 45 12.46 -9.14 -5.60
CA ALA A 45 11.65 -8.18 -4.86
C ALA A 45 11.46 -6.87 -5.63
N ALA A 46 12.51 -6.36 -6.27
CA ALA A 46 12.43 -5.17 -7.12
C ALA A 46 11.53 -5.40 -8.34
N LYS A 47 11.64 -6.56 -9.00
CA LYS A 47 10.76 -6.92 -10.14
C LYS A 47 9.30 -7.07 -9.72
N GLU A 48 9.02 -7.70 -8.58
CA GLU A 48 7.66 -7.84 -8.07
C GLU A 48 7.07 -6.49 -7.66
N LEU A 49 7.86 -5.61 -7.03
CA LEU A 49 7.43 -4.24 -6.70
C LEU A 49 7.20 -3.38 -7.94
N ASP A 50 8.04 -3.51 -8.98
CA ASP A 50 7.84 -2.83 -10.27
C ASP A 50 6.55 -3.32 -10.96
N SER A 51 6.32 -4.63 -10.98
CA SER A 51 5.10 -5.22 -11.53
C SER A 51 3.85 -4.78 -10.75
N LEU A 52 3.94 -4.71 -9.43
CA LEU A 52 2.90 -4.18 -8.57
C LEU A 52 2.64 -2.69 -8.87
N THR A 53 3.69 -1.90 -9.02
CA THR A 53 3.57 -0.46 -9.37
C THR A 53 2.88 -0.29 -10.72
N LYS A 54 3.22 -1.09 -11.74
CA LYS A 54 2.57 -1.09 -13.06
C LYS A 54 1.10 -1.52 -12.99
N LYS A 55 0.78 -2.54 -12.19
CA LYS A 55 -0.61 -3.02 -12.02
C LYS A 55 -1.51 -1.95 -11.40
N TYR A 56 -0.96 -1.13 -10.52
CA TYR A 56 -1.67 -0.04 -9.86
C TYR A 56 -1.35 1.34 -10.46
N SER A 57 -0.58 1.44 -11.56
CA SER A 57 -0.14 2.73 -12.10
C SER A 57 -1.32 3.60 -12.50
N ASN A 58 -2.26 3.06 -13.29
CA ASN A 58 -3.50 3.75 -13.66
C ASN A 58 -4.33 4.19 -12.44
N PHE A 59 -4.22 3.47 -11.32
CA PHE A 59 -4.94 3.79 -10.10
C PHE A 59 -4.22 4.88 -9.28
N LEU A 60 -2.89 4.84 -9.24
CA LEU A 60 -2.03 5.82 -8.59
C LEU A 60 -2.02 7.15 -9.38
N GLU A 61 -1.95 7.10 -10.71
CA GLU A 61 -2.07 8.27 -11.59
C GLU A 61 -3.42 8.96 -11.37
N ARG A 62 -4.50 8.19 -11.28
CA ARG A 62 -5.85 8.71 -11.02
C ARG A 62 -6.08 9.19 -9.58
N LEU A 63 -5.17 8.88 -8.66
CA LEU A 63 -5.13 9.43 -7.29
C LEU A 63 -4.26 10.69 -7.20
N LEU A 64 -3.24 10.80 -8.06
CA LEU A 64 -2.28 11.91 -8.12
C LEU A 64 -2.74 13.06 -9.03
N ASP A 65 -3.73 12.83 -9.89
CA ASP A 65 -4.46 13.86 -10.64
C ASP A 65 -5.33 14.67 -9.63
N ILE A 66 -4.67 15.60 -8.94
CA ILE A 66 -5.24 16.67 -8.10
C ILE A 66 -4.87 18.01 -8.73
#